data_AF-A0A6A4GR76-F1
#
_entry.id   AF-A0A6A4GR76-F1
#
_cell.length_a   1.000
_cell.length_b   1.000
_cell.length_c   1.000
_cell.angle_alpha   90.00
_cell.angle_beta   90.00
_cell.angle_gamma   90.00
#
_symmetry.space_group_name_H-M   'P 1'
#
loop_
_entity.id
_entity.type
_entity.pdbx_description
1 polymer ?
#
loop_
_entity_poly.entity_id
_entity_poly.type
_entity_poly.pdbx_seq_one_letter_code
_entity_poly.pdbx_strand_id
1 'polypeptide(L)'
;MNTTSCKKNVSAATIIKNNIHTDVRLPLIETLIGAEMNFFRQKGNTSGIESACIALELALANEASTVNKNVIDRVRRDSERSSIAGWDALSSVAPIIHLPPRMIKDVVVCQDVYERIRQGVENDVIRRVNGLEMLITRDPSPDSLHEIGPKTSTGGRVWMHNSEYMDIYRRGWGNIGFGPMGPLITYGILFGSVIASPKDVVDVDSVNLLGSVDYDLDRDEGHHGGFLYAMAVADKYGKEIGTKMQGTIFAALINYDIQVFVRPIQERWVEGNGGASNLGPADVSPEDWVALTVGDCAILCPAAYQDNSLYESTRAGLFVGTVVSNSHDFLFDRACSNRMSAVMYASAAGVAQYSVHCAFSTSTIDALVQRVGRDGTVIYGDVAGVATAAWAPFNTRYRSWQRLVKYTRLLSRSSSPEATRLLAASRRDVVLSGFDVNDISGSWARAMTVGAEDLLRDRITSSYKPSATTELLDIPGMVPPELCSPCTMLFKKAITNVDNFSAIDGLSDDVVSSRAVALAAGIRRVCLAACDREFCDVCACRVGFWADYASYMVLTSLMTTAYKLPPAEWVKECYAVWAVTVSPVSIMTILSGFDLMCELKLGEDDAMGIRDVIDF
;
A
#
# COMPACT_ATOMS: atom_id res chain seq x y z
N MET A 1 -37.39 48.02 60.09
CA MET A 1 -36.33 48.40 59.13
C MET A 1 -36.18 47.26 58.12
N ASN A 2 -36.60 47.53 56.86
CA ASN A 2 -36.38 46.87 55.56
C ASN A 2 -36.15 45.34 55.50
N THR A 3 -37.11 44.52 55.02
CA THR A 3 -37.39 44.13 53.59
C THR A 3 -36.15 43.52 52.89
N THR A 4 -36.14 42.32 52.29
CA THR A 4 -37.12 41.68 51.38
C THR A 4 -36.73 40.20 51.12
N SER A 5 -37.73 39.39 50.75
CA SER A 5 -37.68 38.00 50.24
C SER A 5 -36.92 37.81 48.92
N CYS A 6 -36.50 36.57 48.59
CA CYS A 6 -37.17 35.67 47.60
C CYS A 6 -36.25 34.55 47.08
N LYS A 7 -36.84 33.37 46.84
CA LYS A 7 -36.28 32.23 46.10
C LYS A 7 -36.11 32.56 44.60
N LYS A 8 -35.08 31.99 43.93
CA LYS A 8 -35.18 31.08 42.76
C LYS A 8 -33.89 30.98 41.90
N ASN A 9 -33.61 29.73 41.52
CA ASN A 9 -33.09 29.22 40.24
C ASN A 9 -31.63 29.43 39.82
N VAL A 10 -30.91 28.30 39.78
CA VAL A 10 -30.23 27.70 38.61
C VAL A 10 -30.06 28.62 37.39
N SER A 11 -28.82 29.06 37.16
CA SER A 11 -28.02 29.01 35.91
C SER A 11 -26.78 29.88 36.21
N ALA A 12 -25.57 29.67 35.75
CA ALA A 12 -25.02 28.93 34.63
C ALA A 12 -23.54 28.64 35.04
N ALA A 13 -22.96 27.51 34.65
CA ALA A 13 -22.04 27.48 33.52
C ALA A 13 -21.37 28.84 33.26
N THR A 14 -20.04 28.88 33.43
CA THR A 14 -19.18 30.05 33.19
C THR A 14 -19.36 31.08 34.30
N ILE A 15 -18.50 31.08 35.30
CA ILE A 15 -17.38 32.04 35.41
C ILE A 15 -16.91 31.82 36.86
N ILE A 16 -15.66 31.59 37.22
CA ILE A 16 -14.39 31.73 36.54
C ILE A 16 -13.39 31.12 37.53
N LYS A 17 -12.40 30.45 36.95
CA LYS A 17 -10.99 30.66 37.24
C LYS A 17 -10.71 31.21 38.65
N ASN A 18 -10.19 30.38 39.53
CA ASN A 18 -9.19 30.73 40.54
C ASN A 18 -9.13 29.54 41.51
N ASN A 19 -8.38 28.51 41.12
CA ASN A 19 -7.57 27.67 41.98
C ASN A 19 -6.74 26.71 41.12
N ILE A 20 -6.13 27.28 40.07
CA ILE A 20 -4.96 26.67 39.43
C ILE A 20 -3.80 27.03 40.35
N HIS A 21 -3.34 26.07 41.15
CA HIS A 21 -1.99 26.15 41.72
C HIS A 21 -1.03 25.48 40.74
N THR A 22 -0.22 26.36 40.17
CA THR A 22 0.81 26.23 39.16
C THR A 22 2.13 25.75 39.77
N ASP A 23 2.27 24.46 40.10
CA ASP A 23 3.56 23.93 40.61
C ASP A 23 4.00 22.55 40.08
N VAL A 24 3.47 22.07 38.95
CA VAL A 24 4.04 20.89 38.26
C VAL A 24 4.07 21.04 36.74
N ARG A 25 4.16 22.28 36.22
CA ARG A 25 4.18 22.55 34.77
C ARG A 25 5.54 22.94 34.18
N LEU A 26 6.60 23.07 34.98
CA LEU A 26 7.95 23.36 34.46
C LEU A 26 8.89 22.14 34.36
N PRO A 27 8.88 21.16 35.30
CA PRO A 27 9.68 19.94 35.14
C PRO A 27 9.19 19.03 34.01
N LEU A 28 7.89 19.12 33.67
CA LEU A 28 7.28 18.37 32.56
C LEU A 28 7.71 18.93 31.18
N ILE A 29 8.01 20.23 31.10
CA ILE A 29 8.50 20.90 29.88
C ILE A 29 10.01 20.67 29.72
N GLU A 30 10.78 20.61 30.82
CA GLU A 30 12.20 20.22 30.77
C GLU A 30 12.40 18.71 30.48
N THR A 31 11.43 17.86 30.84
CA THR A 31 11.39 16.44 30.42
C THR A 31 11.04 16.30 28.94
N LEU A 32 10.15 17.15 28.41
CA LEU A 32 9.80 17.20 26.98
C LEU A 32 11.00 17.67 26.11
N ILE A 33 11.87 18.53 26.62
CA ILE A 33 13.10 19.00 25.93
C ILE A 33 14.27 18.02 26.12
N GLY A 34 14.30 17.22 27.20
CA GLY A 34 15.26 16.12 27.37
C GLY A 34 14.98 14.90 26.48
N ALA A 35 13.70 14.66 26.14
CA ALA A 35 13.27 13.53 25.30
C ALA A 35 13.54 13.74 23.80
N GLU A 36 13.58 15.00 23.32
CA GLU A 36 14.12 15.35 21.98
C GLU A 36 15.61 15.01 21.84
N MET A 37 16.37 14.91 22.94
CA MET A 37 17.82 14.61 22.90
C MET A 37 18.16 13.11 22.93
N ASN A 38 17.18 12.24 23.24
CA ASN A 38 17.27 10.78 23.15
C ASN A 38 16.75 10.22 21.82
N PHE A 39 16.04 11.03 21.03
CA PHE A 39 15.63 10.77 19.64
C PHE A 39 16.76 10.23 18.75
N PHE A 40 18.03 10.39 19.15
CA PHE A 40 19.19 10.06 18.31
C PHE A 40 20.26 9.16 18.90
N ARG A 41 20.20 8.72 20.17
CA ARG A 41 21.45 8.22 20.76
C ARG A 41 21.79 6.75 20.58
N GLN A 42 20.95 5.75 20.87
CA GLN A 42 21.47 4.38 20.94
C GLN A 42 20.44 3.29 20.62
N LYS A 43 20.44 2.81 19.37
CA LYS A 43 20.46 1.38 19.01
C LYS A 43 19.68 0.40 19.92
N GLY A 44 18.36 0.29 19.77
CA GLY A 44 17.63 -0.94 20.14
C GLY A 44 16.27 -0.78 20.83
N ASN A 45 15.25 -0.43 20.04
CA ASN A 45 13.85 -0.87 20.10
C ASN A 45 13.09 -0.93 21.46
N THR A 46 12.39 0.15 21.86
CA THR A 46 11.22 0.17 22.79
C THR A 46 10.28 1.41 22.65
N SER A 47 10.51 2.32 21.70
CA SER A 47 9.98 3.69 21.76
C SER A 47 8.46 3.86 21.56
N GLY A 48 7.82 3.09 20.67
CA GLY A 48 6.37 3.18 20.47
C GLY A 48 5.57 2.56 21.60
N ILE A 49 6.06 1.48 22.23
CA ILE A 49 5.43 0.89 23.41
C ILE A 49 5.58 1.80 24.64
N GLU A 50 6.73 2.45 24.84
CA GLU A 50 6.90 3.45 25.90
C GLU A 50 5.94 4.65 25.70
N SER A 51 5.82 5.14 24.46
CA SER A 51 4.88 6.21 24.11
C SER A 51 3.42 5.79 24.30
N ALA A 52 3.07 4.55 23.90
CA ALA A 52 1.77 3.95 24.10
C ALA A 52 1.45 3.72 25.58
N CYS A 53 2.45 3.31 26.38
CA CYS A 53 2.32 3.17 27.83
C CYS A 53 2.05 4.53 28.47
N ILE A 54 2.85 5.57 28.17
CA ILE A 54 2.68 6.93 28.67
C ILE A 54 1.31 7.50 28.28
N ALA A 55 0.90 7.32 27.03
CA ALA A 55 -0.42 7.71 26.55
C ALA A 55 -1.53 6.98 27.31
N LEU A 56 -1.38 5.66 27.54
CA LEU A 56 -2.31 4.83 28.32
C LEU A 56 -2.38 5.27 29.80
N GLU A 57 -1.26 5.64 30.43
CA GLU A 57 -1.23 6.19 31.79
C GLU A 57 -2.02 7.49 31.89
N LEU A 58 -1.79 8.39 30.94
CA LEU A 58 -2.41 9.70 30.89
C LEU A 58 -3.89 9.60 30.51
N ALA A 59 -4.27 8.61 29.71
CA ALA A 59 -5.66 8.29 29.41
C ALA A 59 -6.40 7.82 30.66
N LEU A 60 -5.84 6.82 31.36
CA LEU A 60 -6.50 6.13 32.49
C LEU A 60 -6.40 6.89 33.81
N ALA A 61 -5.65 8.00 33.84
CA ALA A 61 -5.56 8.89 34.99
C ALA A 61 -6.88 9.60 35.35
N ASN A 62 -7.86 9.66 34.44
CA ASN A 62 -9.15 10.35 34.67
C ASN A 62 -10.29 9.43 35.19
N GLU A 63 -10.12 8.11 35.19
CA GLU A 63 -11.06 7.16 35.78
C GLU A 63 -10.31 6.18 36.68
N ALA A 64 -10.04 6.62 37.91
CA ALA A 64 -9.34 5.84 38.91
C ALA A 64 -10.16 4.61 39.34
N SER A 65 -9.99 3.50 38.63
CA SER A 65 -10.23 2.15 39.14
C SER A 65 -8.91 1.38 39.19
N THR A 66 -8.69 0.61 40.25
CA THR A 66 -7.49 -0.22 40.47
C THR A 66 -7.23 -1.22 39.33
N VAL A 67 -8.27 -1.55 38.55
CA VAL A 67 -8.21 -2.43 37.37
C VAL A 67 -7.37 -1.79 36.26
N ASN A 68 -7.49 -0.47 36.06
CA ASN A 68 -6.80 0.27 35.01
C ASN A 68 -5.28 0.40 35.28
N LYS A 69 -4.91 0.58 36.56
CA LYS A 69 -3.50 0.65 36.98
C LYS A 69 -2.77 -0.69 36.79
N ASN A 70 -3.42 -1.80 37.14
CA ASN A 70 -2.83 -3.14 36.99
C ASN A 70 -2.60 -3.53 35.53
N VAL A 71 -3.45 -3.04 34.61
CA VAL A 71 -3.29 -3.22 33.16
C VAL A 71 -2.08 -2.44 32.66
N ILE A 72 -1.98 -1.16 32.97
CA ILE A 72 -0.84 -0.32 32.58
C ILE A 72 0.47 -0.91 33.08
N ASP A 73 0.52 -1.25 34.37
CA ASP A 73 1.71 -1.84 34.99
C ASP A 73 2.03 -3.22 34.41
N ARG A 74 1.05 -3.95 33.87
CA ARG A 74 1.30 -5.20 33.14
C ARG A 74 1.88 -4.91 31.76
N VAL A 75 1.27 -4.04 30.95
CA VAL A 75 1.79 -3.69 29.62
C VAL A 75 3.22 -3.19 29.72
N ARG A 76 3.51 -2.29 30.67
CA ARG A 76 4.87 -1.78 30.88
C ARG A 76 5.86 -2.86 31.32
N ARG A 77 5.51 -3.68 32.32
CA ARG A 77 6.39 -4.76 32.77
C ARG A 77 6.64 -5.81 31.68
N ASP A 78 5.62 -6.10 30.87
CA ASP A 78 5.74 -7.09 29.81
C ASP A 78 6.49 -6.50 28.60
N SER A 79 6.35 -5.20 28.30
CA SER A 79 7.14 -4.52 27.27
C SER A 79 8.62 -4.38 27.62
N GLU A 80 8.94 -4.24 28.91
CA GLU A 80 10.33 -4.30 29.41
C GLU A 80 10.97 -5.69 29.19
N ARG A 81 10.17 -6.75 28.98
CA ARG A 81 10.67 -8.10 28.69
C ARG A 81 10.85 -8.34 27.19
N SER A 82 9.87 -7.95 26.37
CA SER A 82 9.91 -8.01 24.90
C SER A 82 8.74 -7.23 24.29
N SER A 83 8.86 -6.80 23.03
CA SER A 83 7.75 -6.16 22.29
C SER A 83 6.54 -7.08 22.15
N ILE A 84 6.76 -8.38 21.87
CA ILE A 84 5.69 -9.40 21.80
C ILE A 84 4.90 -9.45 23.10
N ALA A 85 5.59 -9.58 24.24
CA ALA A 85 4.92 -9.64 25.54
C ALA A 85 4.15 -8.34 25.85
N GLY A 86 4.67 -7.19 25.45
CA GLY A 86 3.97 -5.91 25.53
C GLY A 86 2.69 -5.85 24.68
N TRP A 87 2.75 -6.31 23.43
CA TRP A 87 1.57 -6.37 22.54
C TRP A 87 0.56 -7.43 22.96
N ASP A 88 1.01 -8.60 23.44
CA ASP A 88 0.15 -9.62 24.03
C ASP A 88 -0.58 -9.08 25.26
N ALA A 89 0.11 -8.31 26.11
CA ALA A 89 -0.53 -7.62 27.22
C ALA A 89 -1.55 -6.57 26.72
N LEU A 90 -1.22 -5.82 25.66
CA LEU A 90 -2.12 -4.86 25.02
C LEU A 90 -3.37 -5.53 24.43
N SER A 91 -3.27 -6.76 23.91
CA SER A 91 -4.41 -7.52 23.36
C SER A 91 -5.54 -7.69 24.39
N SER A 92 -5.17 -7.86 25.66
CA SER A 92 -6.13 -8.06 26.76
C SER A 92 -6.95 -6.81 27.07
N VAL A 93 -6.51 -5.64 26.60
CA VAL A 93 -7.18 -4.35 26.78
C VAL A 93 -7.53 -3.66 25.48
N ALA A 94 -7.21 -4.26 24.33
CA ALA A 94 -7.56 -3.78 23.00
C ALA A 94 -9.05 -3.37 22.88
N PRO A 95 -10.03 -4.13 23.39
CA PRO A 95 -11.43 -3.70 23.35
C PRO A 95 -11.70 -2.37 24.07
N ILE A 96 -10.98 -2.09 25.16
CA ILE A 96 -11.17 -0.90 26.00
C ILE A 96 -10.64 0.36 25.29
N ILE A 97 -9.59 0.20 24.49
CA ILE A 97 -8.94 1.29 23.75
C ILE A 97 -9.36 1.35 22.28
N HIS A 98 -10.49 0.70 21.93
CA HIS A 98 -11.05 0.69 20.58
C HIS A 98 -10.13 0.09 19.51
N LEU A 99 -9.33 -0.91 19.87
CA LEU A 99 -8.53 -1.72 18.95
C LEU A 99 -9.19 -3.09 18.71
N PRO A 100 -9.20 -3.59 17.46
CA PRO A 100 -9.66 -4.95 17.19
C PRO A 100 -8.69 -5.99 17.83
N PRO A 101 -9.15 -6.92 18.68
CA PRO A 101 -8.25 -7.91 19.29
C PRO A 101 -7.55 -8.82 18.28
N ARG A 102 -8.23 -9.16 17.17
CA ARG A 102 -7.63 -9.95 16.08
C ARG A 102 -6.49 -9.21 15.39
N MET A 103 -6.53 -7.88 15.32
CA MET A 103 -5.43 -7.07 14.78
C MET A 103 -4.15 -7.27 15.58
N ILE A 104 -4.26 -7.23 16.91
CA ILE A 104 -3.10 -7.45 17.79
C ILE A 104 -2.55 -8.87 17.61
N LYS A 105 -3.42 -9.87 17.45
CA LYS A 105 -3.00 -11.24 17.15
C LYS A 105 -2.25 -11.34 15.82
N ASP A 106 -2.72 -10.67 14.77
CA ASP A 106 -2.05 -10.67 13.46
C ASP A 106 -0.66 -10.01 13.56
N VAL A 107 -0.52 -8.93 14.33
CA VAL A 107 0.75 -8.27 14.63
C VAL A 107 1.72 -9.17 15.40
N VAL A 108 1.23 -9.90 16.41
CA VAL A 108 2.05 -10.84 17.18
C VAL A 108 2.57 -11.97 16.29
N VAL A 109 1.71 -12.54 15.43
CA VAL A 109 2.13 -13.55 14.44
C VAL A 109 3.14 -12.96 13.45
N CYS A 110 2.94 -11.73 12.99
CA CYS A 110 3.87 -11.02 12.11
C CYS A 110 5.29 -10.98 12.71
N GLN A 111 5.42 -10.53 13.96
CA GLN A 111 6.74 -10.49 14.61
C GLN A 111 7.32 -11.90 14.82
N ASP A 112 6.53 -12.86 15.29
CA ASP A 112 6.99 -14.24 15.48
C ASP A 112 7.54 -14.84 14.17
N VAL A 113 6.84 -14.64 13.06
CA VAL A 113 7.33 -15.08 11.74
C VAL A 113 8.64 -14.36 11.40
N TYR A 114 8.72 -13.03 11.55
CA TYR A 114 9.97 -12.30 11.31
C TYR A 114 11.15 -12.77 12.20
N GLU A 115 10.89 -13.17 13.45
CA GLU A 115 11.90 -13.74 14.34
C GLU A 115 12.38 -15.12 13.88
N ARG A 116 11.46 -15.99 13.43
CA ARG A 116 11.80 -17.31 12.89
C ARG A 116 12.67 -17.22 11.64
N ILE A 117 12.40 -16.25 10.78
CA ILE A 117 13.02 -16.15 9.44
C ILE A 117 14.23 -15.25 9.38
N ARG A 118 14.49 -14.48 10.45
CA ARG A 118 15.75 -13.75 10.66
C ARG A 118 16.99 -14.66 10.49
N GLN A 119 16.82 -15.97 10.65
CA GLN A 119 17.85 -17.01 10.56
C GLN A 119 17.76 -17.86 9.28
N GLY A 120 16.81 -17.55 8.38
CA GLY A 120 16.56 -18.31 7.16
C GLY A 120 17.80 -18.39 6.28
N VAL A 121 18.07 -19.60 5.79
CA VAL A 121 19.15 -19.88 4.85
C VAL A 121 18.58 -19.91 3.44
N GLU A 122 19.31 -19.31 2.51
CA GLU A 122 19.04 -19.26 1.07
C GLU A 122 18.69 -20.64 0.51
N ASN A 123 17.51 -20.75 -0.10
CA ASN A 123 17.11 -21.92 -0.90
C ASN A 123 16.89 -21.45 -2.34
N ASP A 124 17.79 -21.84 -3.24
CA ASP A 124 17.71 -21.61 -4.69
C ASP A 124 16.47 -22.30 -5.29
N VAL A 125 15.34 -21.59 -5.34
CA VAL A 125 14.11 -22.06 -6.04
C VAL A 125 13.86 -21.27 -7.33
N ILE A 126 14.68 -20.27 -7.64
CA ILE A 126 14.50 -19.43 -8.83
C ILE A 126 15.04 -20.15 -10.06
N ARG A 127 14.15 -20.63 -10.93
CA ARG A 127 14.54 -21.12 -12.27
C ARG A 127 14.76 -19.94 -13.20
N ARG A 128 16.01 -19.48 -13.29
CA ARG A 128 16.42 -18.49 -14.29
C ARG A 128 16.34 -19.10 -15.70
N VAL A 129 15.82 -18.33 -16.65
CA VAL A 129 15.70 -18.74 -18.05
C VAL A 129 16.85 -18.16 -18.86
N ASN A 130 17.70 -19.03 -19.41
CA ASN A 130 18.81 -18.62 -20.28
C ASN A 130 18.30 -17.75 -21.45
N GLY A 131 18.92 -16.58 -21.63
CA GLY A 131 18.61 -15.66 -22.73
C GLY A 131 17.50 -14.63 -22.46
N LEU A 132 16.92 -14.62 -21.26
CA LEU A 132 16.14 -13.48 -20.75
C LEU A 132 17.00 -12.73 -19.74
N GLU A 133 17.58 -11.61 -20.16
CA GLU A 133 18.44 -10.77 -19.33
C GLU A 133 17.91 -9.33 -19.26
N MET A 134 18.03 -8.74 -18.07
CA MET A 134 17.73 -7.32 -17.81
C MET A 134 18.89 -6.71 -17.02
N LEU A 135 19.51 -5.70 -17.60
CA LEU A 135 20.51 -4.86 -16.96
C LEU A 135 19.80 -3.80 -16.12
N ILE A 136 20.26 -3.64 -14.89
CA ILE A 136 19.77 -2.63 -13.98
C ILE A 136 20.88 -1.61 -13.81
N THR A 137 20.54 -0.35 -14.07
CA THR A 137 21.48 0.78 -14.10
C THR A 137 20.80 2.00 -13.52
N ARG A 138 21.54 2.83 -12.80
CA ARG A 138 21.09 4.07 -12.20
C ARG A 138 20.47 5.01 -13.23
N ASP A 139 21.07 5.08 -14.41
CA ASP A 139 20.73 6.02 -15.48
C ASP A 139 20.36 5.28 -16.78
N PRO A 140 19.22 4.56 -16.82
CA PRO A 140 18.86 3.72 -17.96
C PRO A 140 18.59 4.55 -19.21
N SER A 141 19.06 4.09 -20.35
CA SER A 141 18.72 4.71 -21.62
C SER A 141 17.21 4.58 -21.90
N PRO A 142 16.51 5.67 -22.25
CA PRO A 142 15.11 5.62 -22.66
C PRO A 142 14.89 4.80 -23.94
N ASP A 143 15.97 4.51 -24.67
CA ASP A 143 15.96 3.82 -25.96
C ASP A 143 16.30 2.32 -25.83
N SER A 144 16.77 1.88 -24.66
CA SER A 144 17.24 0.52 -24.43
C SER A 144 16.11 -0.41 -23.98
N LEU A 145 15.98 -1.55 -24.64
CA LEU A 145 15.03 -2.61 -24.27
C LEU A 145 15.51 -3.43 -23.05
N HIS A 146 16.81 -3.46 -22.83
CA HIS A 146 17.47 -4.35 -21.87
C HIS A 146 17.89 -3.65 -20.58
N GLU A 147 17.63 -2.35 -20.45
CA GLU A 147 17.96 -1.59 -19.25
C GLU A 147 16.72 -1.19 -18.47
N ILE A 148 16.80 -1.21 -17.14
CA ILE A 148 15.83 -0.56 -16.27
C ILE A 148 16.54 0.18 -15.15
N GLY A 149 15.90 1.26 -14.68
CA GLY A 149 16.42 2.06 -13.59
C GLY A 149 15.79 1.77 -12.25
N PRO A 150 16.37 2.32 -11.17
CA PRO A 150 15.84 2.16 -9.82
C PRO A 150 14.46 2.80 -9.70
N LYS A 151 13.80 2.53 -8.56
CA LYS A 151 12.69 3.36 -8.12
C LYS A 151 13.20 4.79 -8.06
N THR A 152 12.62 5.66 -8.89
CA THR A 152 12.88 7.09 -8.69
C THR A 152 12.11 7.47 -7.42
N SER A 153 12.76 8.11 -6.45
CA SER A 153 12.17 8.51 -5.15
C SER A 153 10.88 9.33 -5.26
N THR A 154 10.50 9.74 -6.48
CA THR A 154 9.34 10.55 -6.79
C THR A 154 8.64 10.16 -8.10
N GLY A 155 9.01 9.06 -8.77
CA GLY A 155 8.26 8.57 -9.95
C GLY A 155 8.14 9.57 -11.12
N GLY A 156 9.25 10.21 -11.48
CA GLY A 156 9.22 11.37 -12.39
C GLY A 156 8.54 12.58 -11.73
N ARG A 157 9.21 13.74 -11.67
CA ARG A 157 8.74 14.88 -10.89
C ARG A 157 7.69 15.76 -11.59
N VAL A 158 7.06 15.27 -12.65
CA VAL A 158 6.09 16.05 -13.45
C VAL A 158 4.87 16.44 -12.63
N TRP A 159 4.44 15.58 -11.69
CA TRP A 159 3.35 15.88 -10.76
C TRP A 159 3.60 17.13 -9.92
N MET A 160 4.87 17.52 -9.66
CA MET A 160 5.18 18.77 -8.93
C MET A 160 4.69 20.02 -9.66
N HIS A 161 4.55 19.92 -10.98
CA HIS A 161 4.09 21.00 -11.84
C HIS A 161 2.58 20.92 -12.13
N ASN A 162 1.91 19.86 -11.69
CA ASN A 162 0.48 19.69 -11.87
C ASN A 162 -0.28 20.47 -10.78
N SER A 163 -1.07 21.47 -11.19
CA SER A 163 -1.82 22.30 -10.25
C SER A 163 -2.90 21.54 -9.50
N GLU A 164 -3.59 20.59 -10.15
CA GLU A 164 -4.64 19.78 -9.50
C GLU A 164 -4.05 18.94 -8.37
N TYR A 165 -2.94 18.25 -8.65
CA TYR A 165 -2.21 17.48 -7.66
C TYR A 165 -1.68 18.34 -6.52
N MET A 166 -1.00 19.43 -6.85
CA MET A 166 -0.39 20.30 -5.83
C MET A 166 -1.46 20.96 -4.94
N ASP A 167 -2.66 21.21 -5.45
CA ASP A 167 -3.76 21.72 -4.63
C ASP A 167 -4.31 20.68 -3.66
N ILE A 168 -4.42 19.41 -4.08
CA ILE A 168 -4.81 18.31 -3.18
C ILE A 168 -3.73 18.09 -2.12
N TYR A 169 -2.47 17.99 -2.55
CA TYR A 169 -1.32 17.82 -1.67
C TYR A 169 -1.25 18.93 -0.61
N ARG A 170 -1.39 20.20 -1.01
CA ARG A 170 -1.35 21.34 -0.08
C ARG A 170 -2.47 21.28 0.95
N ARG A 171 -3.68 20.88 0.57
CA ARG A 171 -4.83 20.79 1.50
C ARG A 171 -4.65 19.67 2.54
N GLY A 172 -3.99 18.59 2.16
CA GLY A 172 -3.65 17.47 3.04
C GLY A 172 -2.26 17.60 3.64
N TRP A 173 -1.34 16.76 3.19
CA TRP A 173 -0.03 16.56 3.82
C TRP A 173 0.89 17.78 3.82
N GLY A 174 0.78 18.65 2.81
CA GLY A 174 1.54 19.89 2.77
C GLY A 174 1.23 20.82 3.95
N ASN A 175 -0.01 20.82 4.47
CA ASN A 175 -0.41 21.65 5.60
C ASN A 175 0.11 21.13 6.95
N ILE A 176 0.33 19.83 7.07
CA ILE A 176 0.81 19.18 8.30
C ILE A 176 2.34 19.08 8.35
N GLY A 177 3.04 19.56 7.31
CA GLY A 177 4.50 19.71 7.31
C GLY A 177 5.27 18.58 6.64
N PHE A 178 4.62 17.68 5.91
CA PHE A 178 5.34 16.78 4.99
C PHE A 178 5.76 17.56 3.75
N GLY A 179 6.98 17.30 3.25
CA GLY A 179 7.45 17.77 1.96
C GLY A 179 6.73 17.14 0.75
N PRO A 180 6.91 17.68 -0.47
CA PRO A 180 6.22 17.20 -1.66
C PRO A 180 6.58 15.74 -1.99
N MET A 181 5.56 14.90 -2.15
CA MET A 181 5.70 13.51 -2.60
C MET A 181 4.85 13.28 -3.84
N GLY A 182 5.12 12.22 -4.60
CA GLY A 182 4.21 11.76 -5.64
C GLY A 182 2.94 11.12 -5.05
N PRO A 183 1.86 10.95 -5.84
CA PRO A 183 0.66 10.26 -5.37
C PRO A 183 0.98 8.81 -4.99
N LEU A 184 0.88 8.49 -3.70
CA LEU A 184 1.18 7.15 -3.18
C LEU A 184 -0.09 6.42 -2.71
N ILE A 185 -0.05 5.08 -2.57
CA ILE A 185 -1.24 4.24 -2.32
C ILE A 185 -2.06 4.72 -1.11
N THR A 186 -1.38 5.14 -0.03
CA THR A 186 -2.02 5.69 1.17
C THR A 186 -2.92 6.90 0.86
N TYR A 187 -2.56 7.77 -0.11
CA TYR A 187 -3.46 8.85 -0.55
C TYR A 187 -4.78 8.25 -1.04
N GLY A 188 -4.75 7.28 -1.96
CA GLY A 188 -5.98 6.69 -2.48
C GLY A 188 -6.85 6.12 -1.36
N ILE A 189 -6.25 5.34 -0.47
CA ILE A 189 -6.95 4.64 0.60
C ILE A 189 -7.59 5.58 1.62
N LEU A 190 -6.89 6.65 2.00
CA LEU A 190 -7.37 7.60 3.00
C LEU A 190 -8.27 8.69 2.42
N PHE A 191 -8.00 9.19 1.22
CA PHE A 191 -8.89 10.16 0.57
C PHE A 191 -10.21 9.53 0.11
N GLY A 192 -10.20 8.24 -0.24
CA GLY A 192 -11.42 7.48 -0.47
C GLY A 192 -12.21 7.12 0.79
N SER A 193 -11.76 7.54 1.98
CA SER A 193 -12.27 6.98 3.23
C SER A 193 -13.65 7.48 3.65
N VAL A 194 -14.53 6.48 3.83
CA VAL A 194 -15.81 6.44 4.59
C VAL A 194 -15.56 6.23 6.08
N ILE A 195 -14.29 6.24 6.48
CA ILE A 195 -13.84 5.56 7.68
C ILE A 195 -13.67 6.60 8.75
N ALA A 196 -12.80 7.59 8.53
CA ALA A 196 -12.61 8.73 9.42
C ALA A 196 -13.75 9.74 9.30
N SER A 197 -14.14 10.36 10.42
CA SER A 197 -15.05 11.51 10.35
C SER A 197 -14.32 12.70 9.68
N PRO A 198 -15.01 13.59 8.93
CA PRO A 198 -14.35 14.67 8.17
C PRO A 198 -13.43 15.57 9.00
N LYS A 199 -13.69 15.69 10.31
CA LYS A 199 -12.87 16.48 11.26
C LYS A 199 -11.58 15.78 11.67
N ASP A 200 -11.51 14.45 11.55
CA ASP A 200 -10.39 13.63 12.01
C ASP A 200 -9.49 13.16 10.86
N VAL A 201 -9.91 13.33 9.59
CA VAL A 201 -9.16 12.86 8.39
C VAL A 201 -7.70 13.31 8.40
N VAL A 202 -7.43 14.59 8.67
CA VAL A 202 -6.05 15.12 8.69
C VAL A 202 -5.20 14.46 9.77
N ASP A 203 -5.78 14.22 10.94
CA ASP A 203 -5.09 13.59 12.06
C ASP A 203 -4.82 12.11 11.76
N VAL A 204 -5.81 11.38 11.23
CA VAL A 204 -5.67 9.98 10.77
C VAL A 204 -4.61 9.86 9.68
N ASP A 205 -4.61 10.76 8.71
CA ASP A 205 -3.61 10.82 7.64
C ASP A 205 -2.20 11.01 8.18
N SER A 206 -2.04 11.95 9.12
CA SER A 206 -0.73 12.24 9.71
C SER A 206 -0.15 11.03 10.44
N VAL A 207 -0.96 10.33 11.23
CA VAL A 207 -0.49 9.19 12.03
C VAL A 207 -0.34 7.93 11.20
N ASN A 208 -1.09 7.79 10.11
CA ASN A 208 -0.88 6.67 9.20
C ASN A 208 0.52 6.69 8.58
N LEU A 209 1.08 7.88 8.38
CA LEU A 209 2.44 8.03 7.87
C LEU A 209 3.54 7.67 8.89
N LEU A 210 3.21 7.54 10.18
CA LEU A 210 4.13 6.92 11.14
C LEU A 210 4.43 5.48 10.73
N GLY A 211 3.41 4.72 10.34
CA GLY A 211 3.56 3.35 9.88
C GLY A 211 4.13 3.21 8.46
N SER A 212 4.25 4.31 7.71
CA SER A 212 4.90 4.34 6.41
C SER A 212 6.37 4.71 6.57
N VAL A 213 7.11 3.99 7.42
CA VAL A 213 8.57 4.08 7.48
C VAL A 213 9.20 3.46 6.22
N ASP A 214 8.70 3.89 5.07
CA ASP A 214 9.29 3.83 3.76
C ASP A 214 10.52 4.72 3.89
N TYR A 215 11.71 4.11 3.95
CA TYR A 215 13.03 4.69 4.26
C TYR A 215 13.41 6.00 3.54
N ASP A 216 12.58 6.48 2.61
CA ASP A 216 12.66 7.80 1.97
C ASP A 216 12.13 8.92 2.88
N LEU A 217 11.04 8.67 3.62
CA LEU A 217 10.32 9.75 4.31
C LEU A 217 10.98 10.14 5.62
N ASP A 218 11.41 9.18 6.42
CA ASP A 218 12.02 9.44 7.73
C ASP A 218 13.46 9.99 7.64
N ARG A 219 14.17 9.73 6.53
CA ARG A 219 15.53 10.23 6.28
C ARG A 219 15.57 11.56 5.52
N ASP A 220 14.51 11.92 4.81
CA ASP A 220 14.42 13.23 4.15
C ASP A 220 13.94 14.29 5.14
N GLU A 221 14.84 15.24 5.45
CA GLU A 221 14.58 16.36 6.35
C GLU A 221 13.31 17.15 5.97
N GLY A 222 12.93 17.13 4.69
CA GLY A 222 11.70 17.75 4.19
C GLY A 222 10.41 17.19 4.78
N HIS A 223 10.42 16.00 5.38
CA HIS A 223 9.25 15.38 6.01
C HIS A 223 9.28 15.42 7.54
N HIS A 224 10.39 15.86 8.16
CA HIS A 224 10.55 15.85 9.62
C HIS A 224 9.43 16.61 10.35
N GLY A 225 8.99 17.76 9.81
CA GLY A 225 7.87 18.53 10.36
C GLY A 225 6.56 17.74 10.40
N GLY A 226 6.28 16.94 9.36
CA GLY A 226 5.13 16.04 9.30
C GLY A 226 5.18 14.93 10.33
N PHE A 227 6.35 14.32 10.56
CA PHE A 227 6.53 13.31 11.61
C PHE A 227 6.34 13.89 13.01
N LEU A 228 6.88 15.09 13.29
CA LEU A 228 6.67 15.78 14.56
C LEU A 228 5.19 16.07 14.81
N TYR A 229 4.47 16.53 13.77
CA TYR A 229 3.04 16.74 13.84
C TYR A 229 2.29 15.44 14.17
N ALA A 230 2.58 14.36 13.45
CA ALA A 230 1.96 13.05 13.68
C ALA A 230 2.20 12.52 15.09
N MET A 231 3.41 12.69 15.64
CA MET A 231 3.71 12.33 17.03
C MET A 231 2.94 13.20 18.04
N ALA A 232 2.76 14.50 17.77
CA ALA A 232 1.94 15.38 18.61
C ALA A 232 0.45 14.99 18.58
N VAL A 233 -0.06 14.57 17.41
CA VAL A 233 -1.41 14.00 17.26
C VAL A 233 -1.54 12.71 18.05
N ALA A 234 -0.55 11.82 17.97
CA ALA A 234 -0.51 10.59 18.76
C ALA A 234 -0.54 10.88 20.28
N ASP A 235 0.25 11.83 20.77
CA ASP A 235 0.25 12.24 22.18
C ASP A 235 -1.12 12.77 22.62
N LYS A 236 -1.75 13.62 21.80
CA LYS A 236 -3.05 14.20 22.10
C LYS A 236 -4.13 13.12 22.23
N TYR A 237 -4.31 12.31 21.19
CA TYR A 237 -5.47 11.38 21.10
C TYR A 237 -5.21 10.03 21.76
N GLY A 238 -3.96 9.63 21.99
CA GLY A 238 -3.63 8.43 22.76
C GLY A 238 -4.21 8.47 24.18
N LYS A 239 -4.48 9.68 24.70
CA LYS A 239 -5.04 9.96 26.03
C LYS A 239 -6.57 9.98 26.07
N GLU A 240 -7.25 9.91 24.93
CA GLU A 240 -8.71 10.02 24.84
C GLU A 240 -9.38 8.64 24.90
N ILE A 241 -9.55 8.09 26.11
CA ILE A 241 -10.05 6.72 26.32
C ILE A 241 -11.31 6.40 25.53
N GLY A 242 -11.30 5.23 24.88
CA GLY A 242 -12.48 4.62 24.27
C GLY A 242 -12.93 5.32 22.99
N THR A 243 -12.15 6.29 22.50
CA THR A 243 -12.42 6.97 21.23
C THR A 243 -11.85 6.19 20.05
N LYS A 244 -12.46 6.37 18.87
CA LYS A 244 -11.94 5.84 17.60
C LYS A 244 -10.54 6.35 17.27
N MET A 245 -10.27 7.62 17.63
CA MET A 245 -8.96 8.21 17.45
C MET A 245 -7.93 7.53 18.33
N GLN A 246 -8.24 7.20 19.59
CA GLN A 246 -7.33 6.42 20.42
C GLN A 246 -6.95 5.10 19.74
N GLY A 247 -7.93 4.28 19.32
CA GLY A 247 -7.64 3.04 18.60
C GLY A 247 -6.75 3.26 17.37
N THR A 248 -7.03 4.31 16.60
CA THR A 248 -6.24 4.65 15.40
C THR A 248 -4.80 5.04 15.72
N ILE A 249 -4.57 5.82 16.79
CA ILE A 249 -3.23 6.16 17.26
C ILE A 249 -2.47 4.90 17.66
N PHE A 250 -3.08 4.03 18.46
CA PHE A 250 -2.40 2.82 18.90
C PHE A 250 -2.08 1.89 17.72
N ALA A 251 -2.99 1.75 16.75
CA ALA A 251 -2.72 0.99 15.53
C ALA A 251 -1.56 1.59 14.71
N ALA A 252 -1.46 2.93 14.65
CA ALA A 252 -0.34 3.62 14.01
C ALA A 252 0.99 3.40 14.72
N LEU A 253 1.02 3.48 16.05
CA LEU A 253 2.21 3.25 16.86
C LEU A 253 2.67 1.79 16.79
N ILE A 254 1.73 0.83 16.82
CA ILE A 254 2.04 -0.59 16.63
C ILE A 254 2.67 -0.82 15.26
N ASN A 255 2.09 -0.26 14.21
CA ASN A 255 2.64 -0.37 12.87
C ASN A 255 4.05 0.24 12.79
N TYR A 256 4.25 1.43 13.36
CA TYR A 256 5.58 2.05 13.46
C TYR A 256 6.60 1.13 14.15
N ASP A 257 6.24 0.54 15.30
CA ASP A 257 7.13 -0.37 16.04
C ASP A 257 7.48 -1.63 15.24
N ILE A 258 6.51 -2.22 14.52
CA ILE A 258 6.78 -3.34 13.60
C ILE A 258 7.79 -2.91 12.54
N GLN A 259 7.59 -1.77 11.88
CA GLN A 259 8.50 -1.28 10.84
C GLN A 259 9.92 -1.04 11.39
N VAL A 260 10.05 -0.54 12.62
CA VAL A 260 11.35 -0.39 13.30
C VAL A 260 11.97 -1.74 13.65
N PHE A 261 11.17 -2.73 14.05
CA PHE A 261 11.63 -4.07 14.37
C PHE A 261 12.15 -4.83 13.14
N VAL A 262 11.44 -4.77 12.00
CA VAL A 262 11.80 -5.51 10.78
C VAL A 262 12.98 -4.89 10.05
N ARG A 263 13.21 -3.57 10.21
CA ARG A 263 14.25 -2.82 9.50
C ARG A 263 15.66 -3.43 9.63
N PRO A 264 16.19 -3.73 10.84
CA PRO A 264 17.51 -4.37 10.96
C PRO A 264 17.59 -5.79 10.40
N ILE A 265 16.46 -6.46 10.14
CA ILE A 265 16.43 -7.76 9.46
C ILE A 265 16.66 -7.53 7.96
N GLN A 266 15.93 -6.57 7.38
CA GLN A 266 16.00 -6.22 5.97
C GLN A 266 17.34 -5.59 5.60
N GLU A 267 17.87 -4.67 6.40
CA GLU A 267 19.19 -4.07 6.18
C GLU A 267 20.31 -5.12 6.14
N ARG A 268 20.18 -6.21 6.92
CA ARG A 268 21.13 -7.34 6.83
C ARG A 268 20.97 -8.17 5.56
N TRP A 269 19.75 -8.34 5.06
CA TRP A 269 19.53 -9.00 3.76
C TRP A 269 20.17 -8.17 2.64
N VAL A 270 20.00 -6.86 2.68
CA VAL A 270 20.64 -5.91 1.77
C VAL A 270 22.17 -6.03 1.81
N GLU A 271 22.78 -5.90 2.98
CA GLU A 271 24.24 -6.01 3.15
C GLU A 271 24.77 -7.39 2.71
N GLY A 272 23.96 -8.44 2.88
CA GLY A 272 24.27 -9.80 2.49
C GLY A 272 24.02 -10.13 1.02
N ASN A 273 23.50 -9.19 0.21
CA ASN A 273 22.96 -9.45 -1.13
C ASN A 273 21.95 -10.62 -1.17
N GLY A 274 21.15 -10.77 -0.11
CA GLY A 274 20.04 -11.71 -0.04
C GLY A 274 18.70 -10.98 -0.01
N GLY A 275 17.62 -11.72 0.23
CA GLY A 275 16.28 -11.17 0.36
C GLY A 275 15.39 -11.99 1.27
N ALA A 276 14.08 -11.72 1.19
CA ALA A 276 13.03 -12.54 1.79
C ALA A 276 13.04 -13.94 1.15
N SER A 277 14.00 -14.76 1.55
CA SER A 277 14.30 -16.05 0.97
C SER A 277 13.23 -17.05 1.40
N ASN A 278 12.44 -17.48 0.40
CA ASN A 278 11.47 -18.58 0.40
C ASN A 278 10.86 -18.95 1.75
N LEU A 279 9.83 -18.21 2.15
CA LEU A 279 8.78 -18.82 2.94
C LEU A 279 7.75 -19.35 1.96
N GLY A 280 7.65 -20.66 1.86
CA GLY A 280 6.50 -21.32 1.27
C GLY A 280 5.55 -21.82 2.35
N PRO A 281 4.49 -22.54 1.95
CA PRO A 281 3.63 -23.28 2.88
C PRO A 281 4.37 -24.25 3.82
N ALA A 282 5.58 -24.67 3.45
CA ALA A 282 6.43 -25.53 4.26
C ALA A 282 7.04 -24.82 5.49
N ASP A 283 7.36 -23.53 5.36
CA ASP A 283 8.05 -22.75 6.40
C ASP A 283 7.05 -21.91 7.20
N VAL A 284 6.05 -21.36 6.52
CA VAL A 284 4.98 -20.55 7.11
C VAL A 284 3.64 -21.02 6.60
N SER A 285 2.77 -21.41 7.53
CA SER A 285 1.42 -21.86 7.18
C SER A 285 0.66 -20.75 6.44
N PRO A 286 -0.30 -21.08 5.55
CA PRO A 286 -1.10 -20.07 4.85
C PRO A 286 -1.85 -19.11 5.80
N GLU A 287 -2.27 -19.59 6.98
CA GLU A 287 -2.91 -18.74 7.99
C GLU A 287 -1.92 -17.72 8.56
N ASP A 288 -0.73 -18.17 8.97
CA ASP A 288 0.32 -17.30 9.50
C ASP A 288 0.81 -16.31 8.43
N TRP A 289 0.84 -16.73 7.16
CA TRP A 289 1.23 -15.86 6.05
C TRP A 289 0.25 -14.70 5.84
N VAL A 290 -1.06 -14.98 5.90
CA VAL A 290 -2.08 -13.93 5.86
C VAL A 290 -1.96 -13.02 7.08
N ALA A 291 -1.77 -13.57 8.28
CA ALA A 291 -1.63 -12.77 9.49
C ALA A 291 -0.39 -11.86 9.44
N LEU A 292 0.76 -12.41 9.00
CA LEU A 292 2.02 -11.68 8.77
C LEU A 292 1.80 -10.49 7.83
N THR A 293 1.26 -10.73 6.65
CA THR A 293 1.07 -9.70 5.61
C THR A 293 0.03 -8.65 5.97
N VAL A 294 -0.96 -8.99 6.81
CA VAL A 294 -1.92 -8.03 7.37
C VAL A 294 -1.27 -7.21 8.50
N GLY A 295 -0.49 -7.84 9.38
CA GLY A 295 0.19 -7.17 10.50
C GLY A 295 1.32 -6.23 10.05
N ASP A 296 2.03 -6.59 8.99
CA ASP A 296 3.09 -5.79 8.35
C ASP A 296 2.54 -4.73 7.35
N CYS A 297 1.22 -4.51 7.36
CA CYS A 297 0.60 -3.61 6.40
C CYS A 297 0.82 -2.14 6.84
N ALA A 298 1.49 -1.35 6.00
CA ALA A 298 1.80 0.09 6.27
C ALA A 298 0.56 1.00 6.41
N ILE A 299 -0.64 0.44 6.30
CA ILE A 299 -1.93 1.11 6.40
C ILE A 299 -2.80 0.47 7.49
N LEU A 300 -2.22 -0.12 8.54
CA LEU A 300 -3.02 -0.78 9.58
C LEU A 300 -3.94 0.19 10.36
N CYS A 301 -3.55 1.47 10.45
CA CYS A 301 -4.16 2.48 11.33
C CYS A 301 -5.67 2.67 11.11
N PRO A 302 -6.17 2.88 9.88
CA PRO A 302 -7.60 3.12 9.62
C PRO A 302 -8.49 1.93 9.97
N ALA A 303 -7.94 0.71 10.05
CA ALA A 303 -8.72 -0.47 10.44
C ALA A 303 -9.22 -0.39 11.89
N ALA A 304 -8.62 0.43 12.75
CA ALA A 304 -9.08 0.66 14.12
C ALA A 304 -10.19 1.72 14.21
N TYR A 305 -10.48 2.47 13.14
CA TYR A 305 -11.51 3.51 13.15
C TYR A 305 -12.91 2.95 12.77
N GLN A 306 -12.97 1.71 12.28
CA GLN A 306 -14.20 0.94 12.03
C GLN A 306 -14.56 0.03 13.22
N ASP A 307 -15.76 -0.55 13.18
CA ASP A 307 -16.21 -1.49 14.20
C ASP A 307 -15.30 -2.75 14.25
N ASN A 308 -14.95 -3.19 15.46
CA ASN A 308 -14.10 -4.36 15.69
C ASN A 308 -14.64 -5.64 15.00
N SER A 309 -15.95 -5.79 14.88
CA SER A 309 -16.59 -6.93 14.19
C SER A 309 -16.30 -6.96 12.69
N LEU A 310 -15.91 -5.84 12.09
CA LEU A 310 -15.59 -5.72 10.66
C LEU A 310 -14.12 -6.02 10.35
N TYR A 311 -13.28 -6.22 11.37
CA TYR A 311 -11.86 -6.45 11.15
C TYR A 311 -11.61 -7.73 10.37
N GLU A 312 -12.32 -8.82 10.66
CA GLU A 312 -12.14 -10.09 9.94
C GLU A 312 -12.40 -9.93 8.43
N SER A 313 -13.50 -9.27 8.08
CA SER A 313 -13.85 -8.92 6.69
C SER A 313 -12.85 -7.95 6.03
N THR A 314 -12.13 -7.17 6.85
CA THR A 314 -11.12 -6.21 6.40
C THR A 314 -9.80 -6.89 6.05
N ARG A 315 -9.46 -8.00 6.72
CA ARG A 315 -8.22 -8.75 6.49
C ARG A 315 -8.06 -9.15 5.02
N ALA A 316 -9.17 -9.51 4.34
CA ALA A 316 -9.16 -9.84 2.92
C ALA A 316 -8.60 -8.71 2.04
N GLY A 317 -9.04 -7.48 2.30
CA GLY A 317 -8.61 -6.28 1.59
C GLY A 317 -7.15 -5.90 1.85
N LEU A 318 -6.74 -5.96 3.11
CA LEU A 318 -5.37 -5.69 3.51
C LEU A 318 -4.40 -6.72 2.91
N PHE A 319 -4.78 -8.00 2.97
CA PHE A 319 -3.98 -9.08 2.40
C PHE A 319 -3.84 -8.96 0.88
N VAL A 320 -4.96 -8.80 0.14
CA VAL A 320 -4.89 -8.70 -1.32
C VAL A 320 -4.15 -7.46 -1.78
N GLY A 321 -4.24 -6.35 -1.03
CA GLY A 321 -3.44 -5.16 -1.29
C GLY A 321 -1.95 -5.49 -1.31
N THR A 322 -1.44 -6.25 -0.33
CA THR A 322 -0.05 -6.71 -0.30
C THR A 322 0.30 -7.60 -1.49
N VAL A 323 -0.54 -8.58 -1.84
CA VAL A 323 -0.30 -9.47 -2.99
C VAL A 323 -0.22 -8.67 -4.30
N VAL A 324 -1.12 -7.71 -4.50
CA VAL A 324 -1.17 -6.82 -5.67
C VAL A 324 0.06 -5.93 -5.73
N SER A 325 0.43 -5.28 -4.62
CA SER A 325 1.63 -4.43 -4.56
C SER A 325 2.87 -5.23 -4.90
N ASN A 326 3.06 -6.41 -4.29
CA ASN A 326 4.19 -7.27 -4.61
C ASN A 326 4.16 -7.71 -6.07
N SER A 327 3.00 -7.96 -6.67
CA SER A 327 2.93 -8.38 -8.07
C SER A 327 3.38 -7.29 -9.07
N HIS A 328 3.36 -6.01 -8.68
CA HIS A 328 3.86 -4.91 -9.49
C HIS A 328 5.27 -4.48 -9.10
N ASP A 329 5.64 -4.63 -7.84
CA ASP A 329 6.87 -4.07 -7.26
C ASP A 329 7.95 -5.13 -6.97
N PHE A 330 7.70 -6.39 -7.34
CA PHE A 330 8.54 -7.53 -6.95
C PHE A 330 10.03 -7.33 -7.23
N LEU A 331 10.41 -6.82 -8.41
CA LEU A 331 11.81 -6.50 -8.75
C LEU A 331 12.51 -5.61 -7.71
N PHE A 332 11.82 -4.59 -7.20
CA PHE A 332 12.40 -3.54 -6.38
C PHE A 332 12.23 -3.80 -4.87
N ASP A 333 11.47 -4.83 -4.51
CA ASP A 333 11.02 -5.11 -3.13
C ASP A 333 11.56 -6.41 -2.54
N ARG A 334 12.53 -7.06 -3.18
CA ARG A 334 13.03 -8.37 -2.72
C ARG A 334 13.78 -8.33 -1.38
N ALA A 335 14.34 -7.19 -0.98
CA ALA A 335 15.09 -7.06 0.27
C ALA A 335 14.80 -5.78 1.09
N CYS A 336 14.55 -4.63 0.45
CA CYS A 336 14.51 -3.33 1.13
C CYS A 336 13.12 -2.80 1.49
N SER A 337 12.07 -3.26 0.83
CA SER A 337 10.74 -2.66 0.96
C SER A 337 9.88 -3.49 1.89
N ASN A 338 10.26 -3.49 3.17
CA ASN A 338 9.46 -3.83 4.32
C ASN A 338 8.69 -5.16 4.36
N ARG A 339 8.58 -5.96 3.29
CA ARG A 339 7.47 -6.92 3.13
C ARG A 339 7.91 -8.24 2.53
N MET A 340 7.53 -9.30 3.21
CA MET A 340 7.59 -10.66 2.71
C MET A 340 6.78 -10.81 1.40
N SER A 341 7.41 -11.33 0.34
CA SER A 341 6.82 -11.36 -1.00
C SER A 341 5.82 -12.50 -1.20
N ALA A 342 4.54 -12.17 -1.39
CA ALA A 342 3.50 -13.16 -1.71
C ALA A 342 3.75 -13.87 -3.06
N VAL A 343 4.49 -13.22 -3.97
CA VAL A 343 4.94 -13.82 -5.23
C VAL A 343 5.95 -14.94 -4.97
N MET A 344 6.89 -14.73 -4.03
CA MET A 344 7.84 -15.78 -3.62
C MET A 344 7.14 -16.92 -2.90
N TYR A 345 6.16 -16.63 -2.05
CA TYR A 345 5.35 -17.67 -1.41
C TYR A 345 4.65 -18.57 -2.43
N ALA A 346 4.06 -17.97 -3.47
CA ALA A 346 3.44 -18.70 -4.58
C ALA A 346 4.47 -19.46 -5.43
N SER A 347 5.69 -18.94 -5.56
CA SER A 347 6.79 -19.62 -6.24
C SER A 347 7.23 -20.87 -5.47
N ALA A 348 7.44 -20.74 -4.15
CA ALA A 348 7.78 -21.84 -3.25
C ALA A 348 6.67 -22.91 -3.18
N ALA A 349 5.41 -22.51 -3.31
CA ALA A 349 4.27 -23.41 -3.44
C ALA A 349 4.19 -24.13 -4.80
N GLY A 350 4.99 -23.72 -5.80
CA GLY A 350 5.00 -24.31 -7.14
C GLY A 350 3.88 -23.82 -8.07
N VAL A 351 3.13 -22.78 -7.69
CA VAL A 351 1.93 -22.33 -8.40
C VAL A 351 2.11 -21.02 -9.16
N ALA A 352 3.19 -20.26 -8.90
CA ALA A 352 3.43 -18.96 -9.55
C ALA A 352 3.55 -19.04 -11.08
N GLN A 353 4.08 -20.14 -11.63
CA GLN A 353 4.20 -20.37 -13.08
C GLN A 353 2.84 -20.44 -13.81
N TYR A 354 1.76 -20.68 -13.07
CA TYR A 354 0.37 -20.69 -13.58
C TYR A 354 -0.38 -19.40 -13.24
N SER A 355 0.31 -18.41 -12.63
CA SER A 355 -0.25 -17.12 -12.23
C SER A 355 -1.42 -17.23 -11.24
N VAL A 356 -1.41 -18.27 -10.40
CA VAL A 356 -2.48 -18.53 -9.42
C VAL A 356 -2.59 -17.39 -8.41
N HIS A 357 -1.48 -16.78 -7.98
CA HIS A 357 -1.50 -15.59 -7.12
C HIS A 357 -2.16 -14.38 -7.79
N CYS A 358 -2.00 -14.21 -9.10
CA CYS A 358 -2.70 -13.15 -9.84
C CYS A 358 -4.20 -13.45 -9.94
N ALA A 359 -4.58 -14.70 -10.24
CA ALA A 359 -5.98 -15.13 -10.27
C ALA A 359 -6.66 -15.00 -8.90
N PHE A 360 -5.94 -15.31 -7.82
CA PHE A 360 -6.39 -15.08 -6.43
C PHE A 360 -6.68 -13.60 -6.18
N SER A 361 -5.76 -12.72 -6.56
CA SER A 361 -5.95 -11.27 -6.43
C SER A 361 -7.17 -10.81 -7.22
N THR A 362 -7.31 -11.21 -8.48
CA THR A 362 -8.48 -10.87 -9.31
C THR A 362 -9.79 -11.37 -8.68
N SER A 363 -9.81 -12.60 -8.17
CA SER A 363 -10.99 -13.18 -7.51
C SER A 363 -11.38 -12.41 -6.25
N THR A 364 -10.39 -11.99 -5.47
CA THR A 364 -10.61 -11.22 -4.25
C THR A 364 -11.14 -9.83 -4.59
N ILE A 365 -10.51 -9.12 -5.52
CA ILE A 365 -10.96 -7.78 -5.95
C ILE A 365 -12.39 -7.84 -6.51
N ASP A 366 -12.72 -8.81 -7.35
CA ASP A 366 -14.10 -9.01 -7.85
C ASP A 366 -15.09 -9.21 -6.69
N ALA A 367 -14.73 -10.03 -5.70
CA ALA A 367 -15.59 -10.29 -4.54
C ALA A 367 -15.77 -9.07 -3.62
N LEU A 368 -14.71 -8.26 -3.41
CA LEU A 368 -14.80 -7.00 -2.66
C LEU A 368 -15.75 -6.02 -3.35
N VAL A 369 -15.67 -5.89 -4.67
CA VAL A 369 -16.53 -4.98 -5.44
C VAL A 369 -17.97 -5.47 -5.50
N GLN A 370 -18.19 -6.79 -5.60
CA GLN A 370 -19.53 -7.37 -5.50
C GLN A 370 -20.15 -7.15 -4.12
N ARG A 371 -19.35 -7.22 -3.04
CA ARG A 371 -19.82 -6.91 -1.68
C ARG A 371 -20.34 -5.47 -1.62
N VAL A 372 -19.55 -4.51 -2.10
CA VAL A 372 -19.95 -3.09 -2.20
C VAL A 372 -21.21 -2.91 -3.05
N GLY A 373 -21.39 -3.69 -4.11
CA GLY A 373 -22.55 -3.61 -5.00
C GLY A 373 -23.88 -4.15 -4.43
N ARG A 374 -23.86 -4.95 -3.36
CA ARG A 374 -25.08 -5.61 -2.83
C ARG A 374 -25.93 -4.71 -1.94
N ASP A 375 -25.31 -4.00 -1.01
CA ASP A 375 -26.00 -3.17 -0.02
C ASP A 375 -25.46 -1.73 0.04
N GLY A 376 -24.42 -1.41 -0.74
CA GLY A 376 -23.76 -0.10 -0.75
C GLY A 376 -22.88 0.14 0.48
N THR A 377 -22.76 -0.83 1.39
CA THR A 377 -21.89 -0.73 2.56
C THR A 377 -20.44 -0.89 2.11
N VAL A 378 -19.61 0.08 2.45
CA VAL A 378 -18.17 0.05 2.17
C VAL A 378 -17.43 -0.05 3.49
N ILE A 379 -16.63 -1.10 3.66
CA ILE A 379 -15.73 -1.22 4.82
C ILE A 379 -14.30 -0.90 4.41
N TYR A 380 -13.42 -0.73 5.40
CA TYR A 380 -12.04 -0.36 5.13
C TYR A 380 -11.32 -1.32 4.19
N GLY A 381 -11.50 -2.64 4.39
CA GLY A 381 -10.87 -3.64 3.53
C GLY A 381 -11.23 -3.52 2.05
N ASP A 382 -12.49 -3.15 1.74
CA ASP A 382 -12.91 -2.95 0.34
C ASP A 382 -12.08 -1.85 -0.32
N VAL A 383 -11.96 -0.71 0.38
CA VAL A 383 -11.18 0.43 -0.06
C VAL A 383 -9.69 0.07 -0.16
N ALA A 384 -9.12 -0.53 0.89
CA ALA A 384 -7.70 -0.86 0.93
C ALA A 384 -7.27 -1.78 -0.21
N GLY A 385 -8.02 -2.86 -0.46
CA GLY A 385 -7.72 -3.80 -1.53
C GLY A 385 -7.90 -3.19 -2.92
N VAL A 386 -9.07 -2.60 -3.18
CA VAL A 386 -9.44 -2.11 -4.53
C VAL A 386 -8.66 -0.84 -4.91
N ALA A 387 -8.45 0.09 -3.97
CA ALA A 387 -7.61 1.26 -4.24
C ALA A 387 -6.16 0.85 -4.47
N THR A 388 -5.61 -0.11 -3.71
CA THR A 388 -4.25 -0.63 -4.00
C THR A 388 -4.16 -1.24 -5.40
N ALA A 389 -5.19 -1.99 -5.82
CA ALA A 389 -5.31 -2.55 -7.16
C ALA A 389 -5.28 -1.49 -8.27
N ALA A 390 -5.94 -0.36 -8.06
CA ALA A 390 -5.89 0.76 -8.99
C ALA A 390 -4.58 1.56 -8.91
N TRP A 391 -3.99 1.72 -7.72
CA TRP A 391 -2.81 2.57 -7.55
C TRP A 391 -1.51 1.89 -7.98
N ALA A 392 -1.32 0.61 -7.67
CA ALA A 392 -0.06 -0.09 -7.94
C ALA A 392 0.42 0.02 -9.41
N PRO A 393 -0.40 -0.25 -10.45
CA PRO A 393 0.04 -0.14 -11.83
C PRO A 393 0.31 1.30 -12.28
N PHE A 394 -0.28 2.32 -11.64
CA PHE A 394 -0.12 3.73 -12.02
C PHE A 394 0.78 4.52 -11.07
N ASN A 395 1.33 3.86 -10.05
CA ASN A 395 2.36 4.44 -9.20
C ASN A 395 3.65 4.53 -10.00
N THR A 396 4.02 5.77 -10.32
CA THR A 396 5.13 6.08 -11.21
C THR A 396 6.50 5.65 -10.65
N ARG A 397 6.57 5.34 -9.35
CA ARG A 397 7.76 4.75 -8.70
C ARG A 397 8.10 3.36 -9.24
N TYR A 398 7.11 2.53 -9.57
CA TYR A 398 7.30 1.10 -9.91
C TYR A 398 7.61 0.83 -11.38
N ARG A 399 7.51 1.87 -12.22
CA ARG A 399 7.78 1.81 -13.66
C ARG A 399 6.98 0.70 -14.38
N SER A 400 5.76 0.46 -13.93
CA SER A 400 4.93 -0.68 -14.34
C SER A 400 4.69 -0.71 -15.84
N TRP A 401 4.51 0.45 -16.49
CA TRP A 401 4.21 0.53 -17.91
C TRP A 401 5.46 0.45 -18.79
N GLN A 402 6.57 1.03 -18.37
CA GLN A 402 7.88 0.83 -19.00
C GLN A 402 8.23 -0.67 -18.97
N ARG A 403 8.06 -1.31 -17.82
CA ARG A 403 8.34 -2.73 -17.63
C ARG A 403 7.41 -3.61 -18.45
N LEU A 404 6.11 -3.33 -18.48
CA LEU A 404 5.16 -4.04 -19.32
C LEU A 404 5.63 -4.10 -20.78
N VAL A 405 6.01 -2.95 -21.36
CA VAL A 405 6.47 -2.87 -22.75
C VAL A 405 7.77 -3.64 -22.94
N LYS A 406 8.78 -3.41 -22.09
CA LYS A 406 10.09 -4.06 -22.22
C LYS A 406 9.98 -5.57 -22.06
N TYR A 407 9.33 -6.03 -21.00
CA TYR A 407 9.20 -7.45 -20.66
C TYR A 407 8.40 -8.19 -21.72
N THR A 408 7.26 -7.64 -22.16
CA THR A 408 6.44 -8.30 -23.19
C THR A 408 7.21 -8.49 -24.50
N ARG A 409 8.01 -7.49 -24.92
CA ARG A 409 8.83 -7.59 -26.13
C ARG A 409 9.97 -8.59 -25.98
N LEU A 410 10.66 -8.62 -24.84
CA LEU A 410 11.71 -9.60 -24.54
C LEU A 410 11.15 -11.02 -24.52
N LEU A 411 10.04 -11.24 -23.82
CA LEU A 411 9.32 -12.52 -23.80
C LEU A 411 8.92 -12.95 -25.22
N SER A 412 8.41 -12.03 -26.04
CA SER A 412 7.96 -12.32 -27.41
C SER A 412 9.09 -12.64 -28.39
N ARG A 413 10.34 -12.42 -27.99
CA ARG A 413 11.56 -12.74 -28.75
C ARG A 413 12.25 -13.98 -28.21
N SER A 414 11.98 -14.35 -26.97
CA SER A 414 12.55 -15.53 -26.34
C SER A 414 12.02 -16.80 -27.02
N SER A 415 12.89 -17.79 -27.15
CA SER A 415 12.54 -19.13 -27.60
C SER A 415 12.18 -20.07 -26.43
N SER A 416 12.22 -19.57 -25.19
CA SER A 416 11.91 -20.36 -24.00
C SER A 416 10.43 -20.75 -23.94
N PRO A 417 10.12 -22.02 -23.61
CA PRO A 417 8.76 -22.45 -23.30
C PRO A 417 8.13 -21.69 -22.12
N GLU A 418 8.91 -21.34 -21.10
CA GLU A 418 8.49 -20.55 -19.94
C GLU A 418 8.03 -19.15 -20.38
N ALA A 419 8.79 -18.50 -21.25
CA ALA A 419 8.44 -17.18 -21.79
C ALA A 419 7.12 -17.23 -22.57
N THR A 420 6.95 -18.26 -23.39
CA THR A 420 5.72 -18.50 -24.15
C THR A 420 4.53 -18.77 -23.23
N ARG A 421 4.72 -19.59 -22.19
CA ARG A 421 3.69 -19.89 -21.19
C ARG A 421 3.27 -18.64 -20.42
N LEU A 422 4.22 -17.78 -20.04
CA LEU A 422 3.91 -16.53 -19.35
C LEU A 422 3.09 -15.57 -20.22
N LEU A 423 3.46 -15.39 -21.49
CA LEU A 423 2.69 -14.58 -22.43
C LEU A 423 1.29 -15.15 -22.69
N ALA A 424 1.13 -16.47 -22.68
CA ALA A 424 -0.17 -17.10 -22.80
C ALA A 424 -0.99 -16.87 -21.52
N ALA A 425 -0.40 -17.07 -20.34
CA ALA A 425 -1.04 -16.87 -19.04
C ALA A 425 -1.50 -15.42 -18.85
N SER A 426 -0.69 -14.43 -19.25
CA SER A 426 -1.06 -13.02 -19.12
C SER A 426 -2.27 -12.63 -19.97
N ARG A 427 -2.61 -13.41 -21.00
CA ARG A 427 -3.78 -13.20 -21.86
C ARG A 427 -5.03 -13.95 -21.39
N ARG A 428 -4.91 -14.76 -20.34
CA ARG A 428 -6.04 -15.47 -19.74
C ARG A 428 -6.67 -14.56 -18.70
N ASP A 429 -7.93 -14.18 -18.93
CA ASP A 429 -8.74 -13.45 -17.95
C ASP A 429 -9.38 -14.48 -16.99
N VAL A 430 -8.64 -14.87 -15.94
CA VAL A 430 -8.99 -15.99 -15.07
C VAL A 430 -9.12 -15.60 -13.60
N VAL A 431 -9.97 -16.36 -12.91
CA VAL A 431 -10.24 -16.29 -11.47
C VAL A 431 -10.27 -17.70 -10.88
N LEU A 432 -10.30 -17.80 -9.55
CA LEU A 432 -10.40 -19.05 -8.82
C LEU A 432 -11.86 -19.51 -8.68
N SER A 433 -12.07 -20.81 -8.85
CA SER A 433 -13.30 -21.50 -8.48
C SER A 433 -13.36 -21.74 -6.96
N GLY A 434 -14.58 -21.75 -6.39
CA GLY A 434 -14.78 -22.02 -4.96
C GLY A 434 -14.08 -21.03 -4.02
N PHE A 435 -13.86 -19.78 -4.46
CA PHE A 435 -13.26 -18.72 -3.66
C PHE A 435 -14.27 -18.15 -2.65
N ASP A 436 -13.83 -17.93 -1.41
CA ASP A 436 -14.61 -17.24 -0.36
C ASP A 436 -13.78 -16.10 0.23
N VAL A 437 -14.27 -14.87 0.06
CA VAL A 437 -13.62 -13.65 0.56
C VAL A 437 -13.70 -13.52 2.08
N ASN A 438 -14.63 -14.21 2.73
CA ASN A 438 -14.78 -14.18 4.19
C ASN A 438 -13.84 -15.17 4.90
N ASP A 439 -13.32 -16.16 4.18
CA ASP A 439 -12.27 -17.07 4.64
C ASP A 439 -11.03 -16.89 3.77
N ILE A 440 -10.37 -15.74 3.93
CA ILE A 440 -9.20 -15.38 3.11
C ILE A 440 -8.04 -16.34 3.34
N SER A 441 -7.83 -16.80 4.58
CA SER A 441 -6.77 -17.76 4.92
C SER A 441 -7.01 -19.13 4.31
N GLY A 442 -8.23 -19.67 4.40
CA GLY A 442 -8.56 -20.94 3.76
C GLY A 442 -8.56 -20.84 2.22
N SER A 443 -9.01 -19.72 1.66
CA SER A 443 -8.92 -19.47 0.21
C SER A 443 -7.46 -19.39 -0.27
N TRP A 444 -6.58 -18.73 0.49
CA TRP A 444 -5.14 -18.69 0.19
C TRP A 444 -4.50 -20.08 0.30
N ALA A 445 -4.83 -20.85 1.35
CA ALA A 445 -4.34 -22.21 1.52
C ALA A 445 -4.68 -23.11 0.32
N ARG A 446 -5.92 -23.04 -0.17
CA ARG A 446 -6.35 -23.78 -1.38
C ARG A 446 -5.56 -23.34 -2.62
N ALA A 447 -5.36 -22.04 -2.80
CA ALA A 447 -4.62 -21.49 -3.94
C ALA A 447 -3.14 -21.87 -3.92
N MET A 448 -2.54 -22.07 -2.75
CA MET A 448 -1.12 -22.39 -2.58
C MET A 448 -0.84 -23.90 -2.48
N THR A 449 -1.78 -24.73 -2.96
CA THR A 449 -1.63 -26.19 -3.02
C THR A 449 -1.16 -26.63 -4.41
N VAL A 450 -0.37 -27.71 -4.48
CA VAL A 450 0.00 -28.34 -5.75
C VAL A 450 -1.26 -28.75 -6.53
N GLY A 451 -1.35 -28.40 -7.81
CA GLY A 451 -2.52 -28.66 -8.65
C GLY A 451 -3.57 -27.53 -8.61
N ALA A 452 -3.32 -26.41 -7.91
CA ALA A 452 -4.26 -25.29 -7.85
C ALA A 452 -4.54 -24.63 -9.21
N GLU A 453 -3.75 -24.91 -10.26
CA GLU A 453 -4.05 -24.51 -11.62
C GLU A 453 -5.39 -25.06 -12.14
N ASP A 454 -5.85 -26.20 -11.61
CA ASP A 454 -7.16 -26.79 -11.94
C ASP A 454 -8.33 -25.96 -11.36
N LEU A 455 -8.05 -25.08 -10.40
CA LEU A 455 -9.05 -24.15 -9.85
C LEU A 455 -9.30 -22.95 -10.77
N LEU A 456 -8.43 -22.71 -11.75
CA LEU A 456 -8.53 -21.58 -12.66
C LEU A 456 -9.72 -21.76 -13.60
N ARG A 457 -10.58 -20.74 -13.65
CA ARG A 457 -11.70 -20.66 -14.59
C ARG A 457 -11.73 -19.29 -15.25
N ASP A 458 -12.38 -19.22 -16.40
CA ASP A 458 -12.59 -17.95 -17.09
C ASP A 458 -13.43 -17.01 -16.20
N ARG A 459 -13.00 -15.75 -16.16
CA ARG A 459 -13.69 -14.67 -15.48
C ARG A 459 -14.93 -14.28 -16.29
N ILE A 460 -16.06 -14.15 -15.61
CA ILE A 460 -17.31 -13.72 -16.25
C ILE A 460 -17.34 -12.20 -16.22
N THR A 461 -17.28 -11.58 -17.40
CA THR A 461 -17.17 -10.13 -17.54
C THR A 461 -18.11 -9.58 -18.60
N SER A 462 -18.48 -8.31 -18.45
CA SER A 462 -19.06 -7.47 -19.47
C SER A 462 -18.03 -6.50 -20.06
N SER A 463 -18.34 -6.06 -21.27
CA SER A 463 -17.52 -5.15 -22.05
C SER A 463 -18.01 -3.72 -21.88
N TYR A 464 -17.15 -2.83 -21.39
CA TYR A 464 -17.43 -1.42 -21.13
C TYR A 464 -16.62 -0.51 -22.05
N LYS A 465 -17.25 0.54 -22.56
CA LYS A 465 -16.60 1.51 -23.44
C LYS A 465 -16.27 2.80 -22.66
N PRO A 466 -14.99 3.10 -22.39
CA PRO A 466 -14.61 4.31 -21.68
C PRO A 466 -14.81 5.56 -22.55
N SER A 467 -14.80 6.73 -21.92
CA SER A 467 -14.73 8.02 -22.62
C SER A 467 -13.43 8.15 -23.43
N ALA A 468 -13.44 9.02 -24.46
CA ALA A 468 -12.26 9.29 -25.28
C ALA A 468 -11.16 10.00 -24.48
N THR A 469 -9.89 9.74 -24.82
CA THR A 469 -8.74 10.13 -23.98
C THR A 469 -7.68 10.96 -24.73
N THR A 470 -8.09 11.95 -25.52
CA THR A 470 -7.12 12.81 -26.22
C THR A 470 -6.41 13.79 -25.30
N GLU A 471 -6.99 14.06 -24.12
CA GLU A 471 -6.43 14.98 -23.12
C GLU A 471 -4.99 14.61 -22.70
N LEU A 472 -4.60 13.33 -22.74
CA LEU A 472 -3.22 12.89 -22.45
C LEU A 472 -2.15 13.57 -23.31
N LEU A 473 -2.51 14.12 -24.47
CA LEU A 473 -1.60 14.84 -25.36
C LEU A 473 -1.49 16.33 -25.03
N ASP A 474 -2.44 16.87 -24.28
CA ASP A 474 -2.63 18.30 -24.05
C ASP A 474 -2.35 18.70 -22.58
N ILE A 475 -1.85 17.78 -21.76
CA ILE A 475 -1.56 18.04 -20.35
C ILE A 475 -0.35 18.98 -20.24
N PRO A 476 -0.47 20.11 -19.52
CA PRO A 476 0.62 21.05 -19.32
C PRO A 476 1.87 20.36 -18.74
N GLY A 477 3.02 20.56 -19.40
CA GLY A 477 4.30 19.98 -18.99
C GLY A 477 4.50 18.51 -19.37
N MET A 478 3.49 17.84 -19.94
CA MET A 478 3.62 16.50 -20.49
C MET A 478 3.85 16.58 -22.00
N VAL A 479 5.07 16.24 -22.43
CA VAL A 479 5.44 16.22 -23.85
C VAL A 479 5.23 14.81 -24.40
N PRO A 480 4.53 14.62 -25.53
CA PRO A 480 4.46 13.33 -26.21
C PRO A 480 5.86 12.77 -26.51
N PRO A 481 6.04 11.44 -26.54
CA PRO A 481 7.34 10.86 -26.79
C PRO A 481 7.83 11.23 -28.20
N GLU A 482 9.12 11.51 -28.35
CA GLU A 482 9.74 11.73 -29.65
C GLU A 482 9.88 10.38 -30.37
N LEU A 483 9.04 10.14 -31.38
CA LEU A 483 8.99 8.89 -32.12
C LEU A 483 9.41 9.10 -33.59
N CYS A 484 9.86 8.03 -34.24
CA CYS A 484 10.03 8.05 -35.69
C CYS A 484 8.67 8.22 -36.39
N SER A 485 8.68 8.66 -37.65
CA SER A 485 7.45 8.97 -38.40
C SER A 485 6.43 7.81 -38.45
N PRO A 486 6.82 6.55 -38.72
CA PRO A 486 5.90 5.40 -38.67
C PRO A 486 5.29 5.18 -37.28
N CYS A 487 6.12 5.13 -36.23
CA CYS A 487 5.66 4.91 -34.86
C CYS A 487 4.77 6.06 -34.35
N THR A 488 4.99 7.29 -34.82
CA THR A 488 4.11 8.43 -34.51
C THR A 488 2.68 8.19 -34.99
N MET A 489 2.50 7.63 -36.18
CA MET A 489 1.16 7.31 -36.70
C MET A 489 0.49 6.21 -35.86
N LEU A 490 1.23 5.17 -35.48
CA LEU A 490 0.73 4.09 -34.63
C LEU A 490 0.34 4.60 -33.25
N PHE A 491 1.16 5.45 -32.64
CA PHE A 491 0.90 6.06 -31.34
C PHE A 491 -0.37 6.93 -31.38
N LYS A 492 -0.48 7.83 -32.37
CA LYS A 492 -1.67 8.67 -32.55
C LYS A 492 -2.94 7.84 -32.79
N LYS A 493 -2.84 6.76 -33.58
CA LYS A 493 -3.95 5.84 -33.80
C LYS A 493 -4.35 5.14 -32.50
N ALA A 494 -3.38 4.63 -31.73
CA ALA A 494 -3.64 3.91 -30.49
C ALA A 494 -4.28 4.81 -29.42
N ILE A 495 -3.78 6.04 -29.23
CA ILE A 495 -4.29 6.93 -28.19
C ILE A 495 -5.69 7.49 -28.49
N THR A 496 -6.00 7.69 -29.77
CA THR A 496 -7.31 8.23 -30.23
C THR A 496 -8.39 7.17 -30.39
N ASN A 497 -8.02 5.91 -30.65
CA ASN A 497 -8.99 4.83 -30.76
C ASN A 497 -9.60 4.53 -29.39
N VAL A 498 -10.92 4.31 -29.32
CA VAL A 498 -11.59 3.96 -28.06
C VAL A 498 -11.90 2.47 -28.09
N ASP A 499 -11.12 1.69 -27.34
CA ASP A 499 -11.34 0.26 -27.11
C ASP A 499 -12.16 0.00 -25.85
N ASN A 500 -12.77 -1.18 -25.78
CA ASN A 500 -13.51 -1.59 -24.59
C ASN A 500 -12.57 -2.25 -23.57
N PHE A 501 -12.91 -2.14 -22.29
CA PHE A 501 -12.30 -2.94 -21.22
C PHE A 501 -13.31 -3.96 -20.67
N SER A 502 -12.80 -5.03 -20.06
CA SER A 502 -13.61 -6.11 -19.48
C SER A 502 -13.65 -6.00 -17.96
N ALA A 503 -14.84 -6.03 -17.39
CA ALA A 503 -15.05 -6.03 -15.94
C ALA A 503 -16.32 -6.80 -15.58
N ILE A 504 -16.47 -7.27 -14.34
CA ILE A 504 -17.75 -7.80 -13.86
C ILE A 504 -18.89 -6.79 -14.06
N ASP A 505 -20.11 -7.30 -14.16
CA ASP A 505 -21.32 -6.48 -14.27
C ASP A 505 -21.55 -5.55 -13.08
N GLY A 506 -22.21 -4.41 -13.34
CA GLY A 506 -22.69 -3.50 -12.30
C GLY A 506 -21.95 -2.15 -12.21
N LEU A 507 -21.10 -1.82 -13.18
CA LEU A 507 -20.54 -0.47 -13.31
C LEU A 507 -21.56 0.51 -13.87
N SER A 508 -21.68 1.68 -13.24
CA SER A 508 -22.53 2.78 -13.69
C SER A 508 -21.91 3.54 -14.86
N ASP A 509 -22.73 4.23 -15.65
CA ASP A 509 -22.23 5.07 -16.74
C ASP A 509 -21.31 6.20 -16.22
N ASP A 510 -21.57 6.73 -15.03
CA ASP A 510 -20.73 7.74 -14.38
C ASP A 510 -19.33 7.20 -14.07
N VAL A 511 -19.24 5.94 -13.60
CA VAL A 511 -17.95 5.26 -13.37
C VAL A 511 -17.25 4.96 -14.69
N VAL A 512 -17.96 4.42 -15.68
CA VAL A 512 -17.37 4.03 -16.98
C VAL A 512 -16.88 5.24 -17.77
N SER A 513 -17.62 6.35 -17.71
CA SER A 513 -17.29 7.59 -18.41
C SER A 513 -16.29 8.48 -17.66
N SER A 514 -15.83 8.07 -16.48
CA SER A 514 -14.95 8.87 -15.64
C SER A 514 -13.61 9.18 -16.32
N ARG A 515 -13.04 10.34 -15.96
CA ARG A 515 -11.73 10.77 -16.46
C ARG A 515 -10.64 9.77 -16.08
N ALA A 516 -10.66 9.21 -14.86
CA ALA A 516 -9.65 8.26 -14.42
C ALA A 516 -9.63 6.99 -15.29
N VAL A 517 -10.81 6.43 -15.59
CA VAL A 517 -10.95 5.24 -16.44
C VAL A 517 -10.52 5.54 -17.87
N ALA A 518 -10.92 6.70 -18.41
CA ALA A 518 -10.48 7.14 -19.74
C ALA A 518 -8.95 7.26 -19.81
N LEU A 519 -8.31 7.93 -18.85
CA LEU A 519 -6.85 8.10 -18.77
C LEU A 519 -6.13 6.75 -18.69
N ALA A 520 -6.58 5.87 -17.80
CA ALA A 520 -6.05 4.52 -17.65
C ALA A 520 -6.13 3.73 -18.96
N ALA A 521 -7.28 3.75 -19.63
CA ALA A 521 -7.48 3.06 -20.89
C ALA A 521 -6.59 3.62 -22.01
N GLY A 522 -6.40 4.95 -22.06
CA GLY A 522 -5.50 5.61 -23.01
C GLY A 522 -4.04 5.18 -22.86
N ILE A 523 -3.52 5.21 -21.63
CA ILE A 523 -2.16 4.75 -21.31
C ILE A 523 -1.98 3.28 -21.72
N ARG A 524 -2.92 2.44 -21.30
CA ARG A 524 -2.92 1.02 -21.64
C ARG A 524 -2.85 0.78 -23.15
N ARG A 525 -3.71 1.43 -23.94
CA ARG A 525 -3.77 1.26 -25.40
C ARG A 525 -2.43 1.52 -26.06
N VAL A 526 -1.78 2.64 -25.72
CA VAL A 526 -0.50 2.98 -26.34
C VAL A 526 0.61 2.03 -25.89
N CYS A 527 0.60 1.55 -24.65
CA CYS A 527 1.55 0.55 -24.17
C CYS A 527 1.38 -0.79 -24.87
N LEU A 528 0.14 -1.26 -25.05
CA LEU A 528 -0.09 -2.51 -25.78
C LEU A 528 0.27 -2.40 -27.26
N ALA A 529 -0.04 -1.27 -27.90
CA ALA A 529 0.43 -1.01 -29.26
C ALA A 529 1.97 -1.01 -29.32
N ALA A 530 2.66 -0.45 -28.32
CA ALA A 530 4.11 -0.48 -28.22
C ALA A 530 4.69 -1.88 -27.93
N CYS A 531 3.90 -2.81 -27.40
CA CYS A 531 4.31 -4.21 -27.26
C CYS A 531 4.37 -4.93 -28.62
N ASP A 532 3.61 -4.47 -29.61
CA ASP A 532 3.57 -5.08 -30.94
C ASP A 532 4.84 -4.80 -31.76
N ARG A 533 5.18 -5.75 -32.65
CA ARG A 533 6.38 -5.66 -33.50
C ARG A 533 6.33 -4.54 -34.54
N GLU A 534 5.16 -3.91 -34.75
CA GLU A 534 5.03 -2.75 -35.65
C GLU A 534 5.75 -1.51 -35.12
N PHE A 535 5.87 -1.36 -33.80
CA PHE A 535 6.76 -0.37 -33.20
C PHE A 535 8.21 -0.86 -33.25
N CYS A 536 9.13 0.02 -33.65
CA CYS A 536 10.55 -0.23 -33.42
C CYS A 536 10.87 -0.15 -31.93
N ASP A 537 11.93 -0.85 -31.49
CA ASP A 537 12.26 -0.97 -30.06
C ASP A 537 12.50 0.36 -29.37
N VAL A 538 13.27 1.24 -30.01
CA VAL A 538 13.55 2.58 -29.48
C VAL A 538 12.25 3.33 -29.20
N CYS A 539 11.33 3.34 -30.16
CA CYS A 539 10.04 4.02 -30.00
C CYS A 539 9.16 3.34 -28.96
N ALA A 540 9.15 1.99 -28.89
CA ALA A 540 8.40 1.27 -27.89
C ALA A 540 8.88 1.60 -26.46
N CYS A 541 10.20 1.60 -26.24
CA CYS A 541 10.80 1.96 -24.96
C CYS A 541 10.46 3.40 -24.54
N ARG A 542 10.52 4.35 -25.48
CA ARG A 542 10.09 5.75 -25.24
C ARG A 542 8.61 5.86 -24.89
N VAL A 543 7.73 5.08 -25.53
CA VAL A 543 6.30 5.05 -25.17
C VAL A 543 6.09 4.49 -23.77
N GLY A 544 6.76 3.39 -23.40
CA GLY A 544 6.67 2.83 -22.06
C GLY A 544 7.16 3.80 -20.98
N PHE A 545 8.28 4.48 -21.22
CA PHE A 545 8.79 5.53 -20.34
C PHE A 545 7.81 6.70 -20.20
N TRP A 546 7.27 7.21 -21.32
CA TRP A 546 6.25 8.26 -21.31
C TRP A 546 4.97 7.84 -20.55
N ALA A 547 4.55 6.58 -20.69
CA ALA A 547 3.35 6.07 -20.04
C ALA A 547 3.46 6.07 -18.51
N ASP A 548 4.63 5.70 -17.95
CA ASP A 548 4.87 5.85 -16.52
C ASP A 548 4.86 7.33 -16.11
N TYR A 549 5.45 8.21 -16.91
CA TYR A 549 5.39 9.66 -16.66
C TYR A 549 3.95 10.21 -16.68
N ALA A 550 3.07 9.66 -17.52
CA ALA A 550 1.67 10.07 -17.62
C ALA A 550 0.79 9.48 -16.51
N SER A 551 1.22 8.39 -15.87
CA SER A 551 0.38 7.57 -14.99
C SER A 551 -0.10 8.30 -13.73
N TYR A 552 0.66 9.29 -13.23
CA TYR A 552 0.23 10.08 -12.07
C TYR A 552 -1.10 10.82 -12.31
N MET A 553 -1.48 11.07 -13.57
CA MET A 553 -2.74 11.74 -13.92
C MET A 553 -3.95 10.86 -13.64
N VAL A 554 -3.82 9.54 -13.77
CA VAL A 554 -4.86 8.58 -13.37
C VAL A 554 -5.07 8.70 -11.86
N LEU A 555 -3.99 8.67 -11.08
CA LEU A 555 -4.03 8.79 -9.63
C LEU A 555 -4.59 10.15 -9.18
N THR A 556 -4.15 11.24 -9.81
CA THR A 556 -4.66 12.60 -9.53
C THR A 556 -6.16 12.72 -9.83
N SER A 557 -6.63 12.08 -10.91
CA SER A 557 -8.05 12.03 -11.24
C SER A 557 -8.84 11.26 -10.18
N LEU A 558 -8.36 10.09 -9.74
CA LEU A 558 -9.01 9.31 -8.69
C LEU A 558 -9.03 10.05 -7.33
N MET A 559 -7.97 10.77 -6.99
CA MET A 559 -7.93 11.62 -5.80
C MET A 559 -8.94 12.76 -5.90
N THR A 560 -9.15 13.31 -7.10
CA THR A 560 -10.12 14.37 -7.32
C THR A 560 -11.56 13.88 -7.19
N THR A 561 -11.86 12.66 -7.65
CA THR A 561 -13.20 12.07 -7.58
C THR A 561 -13.52 11.48 -6.21
N ALA A 562 -12.51 11.09 -5.42
CA ALA A 562 -12.68 10.59 -4.05
C ALA A 562 -13.55 11.49 -3.16
N TYR A 563 -13.45 12.81 -3.32
CA TYR A 563 -14.25 13.78 -2.57
C TYR A 563 -15.63 14.09 -3.15
N LYS A 564 -15.90 13.64 -4.38
CA LYS A 564 -17.08 14.02 -5.15
C LYS A 564 -18.07 12.87 -5.27
N LEU A 565 -17.57 11.64 -5.31
CA LEU A 565 -18.39 10.45 -5.46
C LEU A 565 -18.78 9.88 -4.09
N PRO A 566 -19.97 9.24 -4.01
CA PRO A 566 -20.25 8.33 -2.92
C PRO A 566 -19.16 7.24 -2.87
N PRO A 567 -18.77 6.77 -1.68
CA PRO A 567 -17.66 5.84 -1.56
C PRO A 567 -17.82 4.54 -2.34
N ALA A 568 -19.04 3.99 -2.41
CA ALA A 568 -19.31 2.80 -3.20
C ALA A 568 -19.02 3.01 -4.69
N GLU A 569 -19.36 4.18 -5.23
CA GLU A 569 -19.07 4.52 -6.63
C GLU A 569 -17.58 4.81 -6.84
N TRP A 570 -16.91 5.42 -5.86
CA TRP A 570 -15.46 5.62 -5.94
C TRP A 570 -14.68 4.30 -5.89
N VAL A 571 -15.10 3.33 -5.05
CA VAL A 571 -14.52 1.97 -5.06
C VAL A 571 -14.74 1.30 -6.42
N LYS A 572 -15.94 1.44 -7.02
CA LYS A 572 -16.20 0.95 -8.38
C LYS A 572 -15.36 1.66 -9.43
N GLU A 573 -15.07 2.95 -9.28
CA GLU A 573 -14.17 3.71 -10.16
C GLU A 573 -12.73 3.18 -10.07
N CYS A 574 -12.22 2.96 -8.84
CA CYS A 574 -10.92 2.33 -8.64
C CYS A 574 -10.87 0.94 -9.29
N TYR A 575 -11.92 0.14 -9.10
CA TYR A 575 -12.02 -1.17 -9.73
C TYR A 575 -12.05 -1.09 -11.25
N ALA A 576 -12.76 -0.13 -11.85
CA ALA A 576 -12.77 0.07 -13.30
C ALA A 576 -11.37 0.41 -13.82
N VAL A 577 -10.62 1.28 -13.13
CA VAL A 577 -9.21 1.58 -13.42
C VAL A 577 -8.34 0.32 -13.31
N TRP A 578 -8.54 -0.50 -12.28
CA TRP A 578 -7.82 -1.78 -12.16
C TRP A 578 -8.18 -2.75 -13.29
N ALA A 579 -9.46 -2.85 -13.66
CA ALA A 579 -9.94 -3.78 -14.70
C ALA A 579 -9.29 -3.51 -16.06
N VAL A 580 -8.97 -2.25 -16.36
CA VAL A 580 -8.17 -1.84 -17.52
C VAL A 580 -6.78 -2.51 -17.52
N THR A 581 -6.20 -2.81 -16.36
CA THR A 581 -4.84 -3.37 -16.24
C THR A 581 -4.75 -4.89 -16.27
N VAL A 582 -5.89 -5.60 -16.21
CA VAL A 582 -5.89 -7.07 -16.12
C VAL A 582 -6.24 -7.77 -17.43
N SER A 583 -6.93 -7.09 -18.36
CA SER A 583 -7.47 -7.71 -19.58
C SER A 583 -7.39 -6.76 -20.76
N PRO A 584 -7.19 -7.24 -22.00
CA PRO A 584 -6.72 -8.57 -22.41
C PRO A 584 -5.28 -8.98 -22.06
N VAL A 585 -4.47 -8.12 -21.42
CA VAL A 585 -3.13 -8.50 -20.95
C VAL A 585 -2.99 -8.06 -19.50
N SER A 586 -2.74 -9.02 -18.62
CA SER A 586 -2.53 -8.81 -17.20
C SER A 586 -1.12 -8.29 -16.91
N ILE A 587 -1.03 -7.04 -16.45
CA ILE A 587 0.23 -6.41 -16.06
C ILE A 587 0.87 -7.17 -14.90
N MET A 588 0.10 -7.47 -13.85
CA MET A 588 0.58 -8.25 -12.69
C MET A 588 1.24 -9.56 -13.11
N THR A 589 0.62 -10.27 -14.07
CA THR A 589 1.15 -11.54 -14.56
C THR A 589 2.48 -11.32 -15.26
N ILE A 590 2.57 -10.35 -16.18
CA ILE A 590 3.82 -10.04 -16.90
C ILE A 590 4.93 -9.61 -15.94
N LEU A 591 4.67 -8.67 -15.04
CA LEU A 591 5.70 -8.11 -14.16
C LEU A 591 6.23 -9.17 -13.20
N SER A 592 5.36 -9.73 -12.36
CA SER A 592 5.77 -10.73 -11.36
C SER A 592 6.36 -11.99 -12.00
N GLY A 593 5.81 -12.45 -13.12
CA GLY A 593 6.31 -13.61 -13.83
C GLY A 593 7.67 -13.37 -14.47
N PHE A 594 7.86 -12.23 -15.14
CA PHE A 594 9.15 -11.90 -15.78
C PHE A 594 10.26 -11.76 -14.75
N ASP A 595 10.01 -11.03 -13.67
CA ASP A 595 10.97 -10.85 -12.58
C ASP A 595 11.39 -12.19 -11.95
N LEU A 596 10.48 -13.16 -11.83
CA LEU A 596 10.78 -14.50 -11.30
C LEU A 596 11.70 -15.32 -12.23
N MET A 597 11.74 -15.03 -13.53
CA MET A 597 12.45 -15.88 -14.50
C MET A 597 13.65 -15.22 -15.17
N CYS A 598 13.72 -13.89 -15.16
CA CYS A 598 14.77 -13.13 -15.82
C CYS A 598 16.08 -13.19 -15.04
N GLU A 599 17.19 -13.27 -15.76
CA GLU A 599 18.51 -13.00 -15.19
C GLU A 599 18.69 -11.49 -15.06
N LEU A 600 18.74 -11.00 -13.83
CA LEU A 600 19.01 -9.60 -13.52
C LEU A 600 20.53 -9.42 -13.46
N LYS A 601 21.04 -8.33 -14.01
CA LYS A 601 22.46 -7.94 -13.94
C LYS A 601 22.55 -6.50 -13.46
N LEU A 602 23.50 -6.19 -12.58
CA LEU A 602 23.80 -4.81 -12.20
C LEU A 602 24.88 -4.24 -13.13
N GLY A 603 24.67 -3.03 -13.64
CA GLY A 603 25.64 -2.32 -14.47
C GLY A 603 26.76 -1.65 -13.68
N GLU A 604 26.46 -1.23 -12.45
CA GLU A 604 27.37 -0.47 -11.60
C GLU A 604 27.06 -0.64 -10.10
N ASP A 605 28.05 -0.33 -9.26
CA ASP A 605 27.89 -0.19 -7.81
C ASP A 605 26.97 1.02 -7.54
N ASP A 606 25.73 0.80 -7.10
CA ASP A 606 24.61 1.77 -6.97
C ASP A 606 23.54 1.77 -8.08
N ALA A 607 23.54 0.78 -8.99
CA ALA A 607 22.55 0.72 -10.08
C ALA A 607 21.07 0.69 -9.60
N MET A 608 20.84 0.21 -8.38
CA MET A 608 19.53 0.23 -7.71
C MET A 608 19.28 1.49 -6.86
N GLY A 609 20.14 2.50 -7.05
CA GLY A 609 20.21 3.68 -6.20
C GLY A 609 20.75 3.35 -4.81
N ILE A 610 20.55 4.28 -3.88
CA ILE A 610 20.98 4.16 -2.48
C ILE A 610 20.15 3.10 -1.73
N ARG A 611 19.01 2.67 -2.30
CA ARG A 611 17.89 2.15 -1.54
C ARG A 611 17.31 0.83 -2.02
N ASP A 612 17.26 0.55 -3.31
CA ASP A 612 16.68 -0.71 -3.77
C ASP A 612 17.77 -1.78 -3.81
N VAL A 613 17.37 -3.06 -3.66
CA VAL A 613 18.30 -4.19 -3.77
C VAL A 613 17.61 -5.28 -4.58
N ILE A 614 18.38 -5.87 -5.48
CA ILE A 614 18.00 -7.08 -6.20
C ILE A 614 18.64 -8.26 -5.48
N ASP A 615 17.79 -9.18 -5.05
CA ASP A 615 18.22 -10.52 -4.65
C ASP A 615 18.48 -11.33 -5.93
N PHE A 616 19.73 -11.75 -6.15
CA PHE A 616 20.19 -12.36 -7.40
C PHE A 616 19.77 -13.81 -7.51
#